data_AF-A0A6B9TC29-F1
#
_entry.id   AF-A0A6B9TC29-F1
#
_cell.length_a   1.000
_cell.length_b   1.000
_cell.length_c   1.000
_cell.angle_alpha   90.00
_cell.angle_beta   90.00
_cell.angle_gamma   90.00
#
_symmetry.space_group_name_H-M   'P 1'
#
loop_
_entity.id
_entity.type
_entity.pdbx_description
1 polymer ?
#
loop_
_entity_poly.entity_id
_entity_poly.type
_entity_poly.pdbx_seq_one_letter_code
_entity_poly.pdbx_strand_id
1 'polypeptide(L)'
;MDIEIIGGDPYGNEAYVKLFDDIMSDLNKAVLIDKVQLTLEPATPLFIFSIVLRAAPSAKTIGDVATVRTDVGGVHITITQERYAPDILKELWARYGRKAVYQQTRFDMDVQGAKEEDVSAIVVASGEDDRREIMGAIWRTMPEGIKNRKTLISGNVITVVATEEVLLPEMIERGMQVHKAMGGSDDV
;
A
#
# COMPACT_ATOMS: atom_id res chain seq x y z
N MET A 1 -9.85 -8.05 1.63
CA MET A 1 -10.08 -6.74 2.23
C MET A 1 -11.44 -6.81 2.90
N ASP A 2 -11.47 -6.70 4.22
CA ASP A 2 -12.70 -6.64 5.01
C ASP A 2 -13.02 -5.17 5.32
N ILE A 3 -14.22 -4.69 4.97
CA ILE A 3 -14.60 -3.28 5.10
C ILE A 3 -15.76 -3.13 6.08
N GLU A 4 -15.50 -2.38 7.15
CA GLU A 4 -16.47 -2.00 8.17
C GLU A 4 -16.77 -0.49 8.08
N ILE A 5 -18.05 -0.12 8.00
CA ILE A 5 -18.48 1.28 8.03
C ILE A 5 -19.30 1.54 9.30
N ILE A 6 -18.88 2.53 10.07
CA ILE A 6 -19.57 3.05 11.24
C ILE A 6 -20.15 4.41 10.86
N GLY A 7 -21.42 4.44 10.46
CA GLY A 7 -22.10 5.67 10.05
C GLY A 7 -23.61 5.58 10.25
N GLY A 8 -24.27 6.73 10.38
CA GLY A 8 -25.69 6.82 10.71
C GLY A 8 -26.64 6.65 9.52
N ASP A 9 -26.14 6.71 8.29
CA ASP A 9 -26.94 6.60 7.06
C ASP A 9 -26.60 5.31 6.29
N PRO A 10 -27.49 4.30 6.24
CA PRO A 10 -27.24 3.05 5.54
C PRO A 10 -26.91 3.22 4.05
N TYR A 11 -27.57 4.16 3.37
CA TYR A 11 -27.34 4.40 1.95
C TYR A 11 -25.94 4.97 1.70
N GLY A 12 -25.57 6.01 2.47
CA GLY A 12 -24.21 6.56 2.46
C GLY A 12 -23.16 5.51 2.80
N ASN A 13 -23.42 4.65 3.78
CA ASN A 13 -22.49 3.58 4.16
C ASN A 13 -22.24 2.61 3.00
N GLU A 14 -23.28 2.11 2.34
CA GLU A 14 -23.14 1.23 1.16
C GLU A 14 -22.41 1.91 0.00
N ALA A 15 -22.71 3.18 -0.24
CA ALA A 15 -22.03 3.97 -1.27
C ALA A 15 -20.53 4.12 -0.98
N TYR A 16 -20.14 4.33 0.29
CA TYR A 16 -18.74 4.44 0.70
C TYR A 16 -17.98 3.11 0.62
N VAL A 17 -18.62 1.97 0.93
CA VAL A 17 -18.01 0.64 0.72
C VAL A 17 -17.60 0.51 -0.73
N LYS A 18 -18.54 0.77 -1.65
CA LYS A 18 -18.29 0.64 -3.08
C LYS A 18 -17.24 1.63 -3.57
N LEU A 19 -17.35 2.91 -3.19
CA LEU A 19 -16.41 3.96 -3.57
C LEU A 19 -14.98 3.61 -3.15
N PHE A 20 -14.79 3.16 -1.90
CA PHE A 20 -13.48 2.79 -1.39
C PHE A 20 -12.91 1.57 -2.12
N ASP A 21 -13.73 0.53 -2.33
CA ASP A 21 -13.31 -0.69 -3.03
C ASP A 21 -12.92 -0.42 -4.48
N ASP A 22 -13.71 0.38 -5.20
CA ASP A 22 -13.44 0.78 -6.59
C ASP A 22 -12.11 1.55 -6.69
N ILE A 23 -11.91 2.58 -5.85
CA ILE A 23 -10.67 3.38 -5.85
C ILE A 23 -9.43 2.52 -5.52
N MET A 24 -9.53 1.62 -4.53
CA MET A 24 -8.39 0.79 -4.13
C MET A 24 -8.09 -0.30 -5.17
N SER A 25 -9.11 -0.83 -5.83
CA SER A 25 -8.98 -1.83 -6.89
C SER A 25 -8.37 -1.24 -8.16
N ASP A 26 -8.79 -0.03 -8.55
CA ASP A 26 -8.25 0.69 -9.70
C ASP A 26 -6.75 0.98 -9.57
N LEU A 27 -6.28 1.20 -8.34
CA LEU A 27 -4.86 1.39 -8.03
C LEU A 27 -4.11 0.08 -7.79
N ASN A 28 -4.77 -1.07 -7.92
CA ASN A 28 -4.26 -2.40 -7.60
C ASN A 28 -3.70 -2.49 -6.16
N LYS A 29 -4.27 -1.72 -5.21
CA LYS A 29 -3.85 -1.67 -3.80
C LYS A 29 -4.75 -2.46 -2.88
N ALA A 30 -5.96 -2.83 -3.30
CA ALA A 30 -6.87 -3.68 -2.53
C ALA A 30 -6.21 -4.98 -2.04
N VAL A 31 -5.28 -5.55 -2.82
CA VAL A 31 -4.53 -6.77 -2.46
C VAL A 31 -3.59 -6.58 -1.27
N LEU A 32 -3.13 -5.35 -1.00
CA LEU A 32 -2.24 -4.99 0.11
C LEU A 32 -3.00 -4.74 1.40
N ILE A 33 -4.32 -4.59 1.35
CA ILE A 33 -5.17 -4.22 2.49
C ILE A 33 -5.79 -5.48 3.09
N ASP A 34 -5.66 -5.59 4.41
CA ASP A 34 -6.29 -6.64 5.20
C ASP A 34 -7.67 -6.21 5.69
N LYS A 35 -7.72 -5.14 6.51
CA LYS A 35 -8.94 -4.60 7.11
C LYS A 35 -9.06 -3.09 6.87
N VAL A 36 -10.30 -2.62 6.73
CA VAL A 36 -10.68 -1.21 6.62
C VAL A 36 -11.79 -0.94 7.63
N GLN A 37 -11.69 0.17 8.34
CA GLN A 37 -12.78 0.73 9.14
C GLN A 37 -12.95 2.21 8.79
N LEU A 38 -14.12 2.59 8.31
CA LEU A 38 -14.47 3.98 8.06
C LEU A 38 -15.51 4.44 9.08
N THR A 39 -15.24 5.53 9.80
CA THR A 39 -16.23 6.22 10.63
C THR A 39 -16.71 7.46 9.89
N LEU A 40 -18.02 7.54 9.66
CA LEU A 40 -18.66 8.60 8.88
C LEU A 40 -19.71 9.32 9.73
N GLU A 41 -19.36 10.47 10.31
CA GLU A 41 -20.24 11.28 11.14
C GLU A 41 -20.48 12.64 10.48
N PRO A 42 -21.46 12.78 9.57
CA PRO A 42 -21.71 14.04 8.88
C PRO A 42 -22.34 15.12 9.78
N ALA A 43 -23.06 14.72 10.83
CA ALA A 43 -23.72 15.67 11.75
C ALA A 43 -22.72 16.44 12.63
N THR A 44 -21.61 15.80 12.98
CA THR A 44 -20.45 16.41 13.63
C THR A 44 -19.29 16.09 12.71
N PRO A 45 -18.94 16.95 11.72
CA PRO A 45 -18.23 16.59 10.49
C PRO A 45 -16.88 15.92 10.78
N LEU A 46 -16.92 14.62 11.08
CA LEU A 46 -15.81 13.82 11.58
C LEU A 46 -15.79 12.54 10.75
N PHE A 47 -14.67 12.37 10.08
CA PHE A 47 -14.46 11.23 9.20
C PHE A 47 -13.13 10.60 9.59
N ILE A 48 -13.17 9.31 9.95
CA ILE A 48 -11.98 8.56 10.34
C ILE A 48 -11.81 7.41 9.36
N PHE A 49 -10.72 7.43 8.61
CA PHE A 49 -10.37 6.37 7.67
C PHE A 49 -9.22 5.58 8.25
N SER A 50 -9.46 4.34 8.66
CA SER A 50 -8.43 3.47 9.21
C SER A 50 -8.25 2.22 8.37
N ILE A 51 -7.01 1.95 7.97
CA ILE A 51 -6.66 0.81 7.15
C ILE A 51 -5.53 0.02 7.80
N VAL A 52 -5.60 -1.30 7.69
CA VAL A 52 -4.59 -2.25 8.12
C VAL A 52 -4.05 -2.92 6.87
N LEU A 53 -2.76 -2.73 6.61
CA LEU A 53 -2.06 -3.37 5.51
C LEU A 53 -1.66 -4.79 5.93
N ARG A 54 -1.62 -5.72 4.99
CA ARG A 54 -1.17 -7.11 5.24
C ARG A 54 0.26 -7.19 5.77
N ALA A 55 1.08 -6.21 5.41
CA ALA A 55 2.42 -6.02 5.93
C ALA A 55 2.74 -4.52 5.95
N ALA A 56 3.66 -4.12 6.82
CA ALA A 56 4.17 -2.75 6.81
C ALA A 56 4.84 -2.46 5.45
N PRO A 57 4.63 -1.28 4.85
CA PRO A 57 5.31 -0.91 3.62
C PRO A 57 6.82 -0.90 3.85
N SER A 58 7.52 -1.86 3.24
CA SER A 58 8.97 -1.96 3.28
C SER A 58 9.51 -1.87 1.87
N ALA A 59 10.76 -1.46 1.72
CA ALA A 59 11.46 -1.73 0.47
C ALA A 59 11.40 -3.24 0.18
N LYS A 60 11.19 -3.61 -1.08
CA LYS A 60 11.28 -4.99 -1.56
C LYS A 60 12.42 -5.11 -2.52
N THR A 61 13.29 -6.09 -2.29
CA THR A 61 14.33 -6.44 -3.24
C THR A 61 13.88 -7.57 -4.16
N ILE A 62 14.60 -7.82 -5.25
CA ILE A 62 14.37 -9.00 -6.10
C ILE A 62 14.43 -10.28 -5.26
N GLY A 63 15.36 -10.39 -4.30
CA GLY A 63 15.47 -11.55 -3.43
C GLY A 63 14.24 -11.79 -2.53
N ASP A 64 13.46 -10.75 -2.22
CA ASP A 64 12.22 -10.89 -1.45
C ASP A 64 11.04 -11.43 -2.29
N VAL A 65 11.10 -11.27 -3.62
CA VAL A 65 9.94 -11.46 -4.52
C VAL A 65 10.22 -12.45 -5.67
N ALA A 66 11.43 -12.94 -5.79
CA ALA A 66 11.88 -13.90 -6.78
C ALA A 66 12.96 -14.82 -6.20
N THR A 67 13.07 -16.01 -6.77
CA THR A 67 14.23 -16.88 -6.52
C THR A 67 15.33 -16.51 -7.51
N VAL A 68 16.49 -16.10 -7.00
CA VAL A 68 17.69 -15.81 -7.80
C VAL A 68 18.68 -16.95 -7.60
N ARG A 69 19.24 -17.49 -8.68
CA ARG A 69 20.25 -18.55 -8.61
C ARG A 69 21.35 -18.26 -9.60
N THR A 70 22.59 -18.52 -9.20
CA THR A 70 23.73 -18.50 -10.12
C THR A 70 23.55 -19.55 -11.23
N ASP A 71 23.81 -19.15 -12.48
CA ASP A 71 23.80 -20.03 -13.66
C ASP A 71 25.02 -19.74 -14.55
N VAL A 72 25.24 -20.56 -15.59
CA VAL A 72 26.41 -20.46 -16.47
C VAL A 72 26.47 -19.07 -17.12
N GLY A 73 27.44 -18.27 -16.69
CA GLY A 73 27.68 -16.94 -17.25
C GLY A 73 26.77 -15.83 -16.71
N GLY A 74 26.03 -16.06 -15.62
CA GLY A 74 25.17 -15.04 -15.01
C GLY A 74 24.29 -15.58 -13.89
N VAL A 75 23.03 -15.13 -13.88
CA VAL A 75 22.01 -15.62 -12.94
C VAL A 75 20.70 -15.93 -13.66
N HIS A 76 19.97 -16.88 -13.12
CA HIS A 76 18.59 -17.19 -13.45
C HIS A 76 17.66 -16.66 -12.36
N ILE A 77 16.55 -16.04 -12.76
CA ILE A 77 15.56 -15.43 -11.87
C ILE A 77 14.20 -16.04 -12.17
N THR A 78 13.55 -16.63 -11.16
CA THR A 78 12.17 -17.09 -11.20
C THR A 78 11.30 -16.23 -10.30
N ILE A 79 10.38 -15.45 -10.88
CA ILE A 79 9.49 -14.53 -10.15
C ILE A 79 8.45 -15.34 -9.37
N THR A 80 8.36 -15.08 -8.06
CA THR A 80 7.37 -15.73 -7.18
C THR A 80 6.17 -14.83 -6.87
N GLN A 81 6.33 -13.51 -6.97
CA GLN A 81 5.28 -12.53 -6.77
C GLN A 81 5.08 -11.70 -8.04
N GLU A 82 4.11 -12.12 -8.86
CA GLU A 82 3.84 -11.58 -10.20
C GLU A 82 3.70 -10.05 -10.26
N ARG A 83 3.13 -9.42 -9.22
CA ARG A 83 2.93 -7.96 -9.20
C ARG A 83 4.21 -7.15 -9.41
N TYR A 84 5.37 -7.71 -9.05
CA TYR A 84 6.67 -7.05 -9.17
C TYR A 84 7.38 -7.35 -10.49
N ALA A 85 6.84 -8.24 -11.35
CA ALA A 85 7.47 -8.59 -12.62
C ALA A 85 7.82 -7.36 -13.50
N PRO A 86 6.95 -6.34 -13.64
CA PRO A 86 7.29 -5.14 -14.42
C PRO A 86 8.46 -4.35 -13.83
N ASP A 87 8.49 -4.18 -12.50
CA ASP A 87 9.52 -3.41 -11.81
C ASP A 87 10.86 -4.14 -11.80
N ILE A 88 10.85 -5.46 -11.63
CA ILE A 88 12.03 -6.33 -11.77
C ILE A 88 12.67 -6.13 -13.15
N LEU A 89 11.88 -6.25 -14.22
CA LEU A 89 12.37 -6.07 -15.59
C LEU A 89 12.94 -4.66 -15.81
N LYS A 90 12.24 -3.63 -15.34
CA LYS A 90 12.67 -2.24 -15.44
C LYS A 90 14.03 -2.02 -14.78
N GLU A 91 14.20 -2.49 -13.55
CA GLU A 91 15.46 -2.34 -12.81
C GLU A 91 16.61 -3.15 -13.43
N LEU A 92 16.35 -4.38 -13.87
CA LEU A 92 17.35 -5.20 -14.54
C LEU A 92 17.81 -4.57 -15.86
N TRP A 93 16.89 -4.03 -16.66
CA TRP A 93 17.25 -3.28 -17.87
C TRP A 93 18.01 -2.00 -17.58
N ALA A 94 17.68 -1.29 -16.51
CA ALA A 94 18.38 -0.08 -16.11
C ALA A 94 19.83 -0.38 -15.69
N ARG A 95 20.08 -1.50 -15.00
CA ARG A 95 21.40 -1.86 -14.46
C ARG A 95 22.29 -2.63 -15.44
N TYR A 96 21.75 -3.62 -16.14
CA TYR A 96 22.51 -4.52 -17.01
C TYR A 96 22.27 -4.28 -18.51
N GLY A 97 21.25 -3.49 -18.85
CA GLY A 97 20.87 -3.23 -20.23
C GLY A 97 20.01 -4.34 -20.84
N ARG A 98 19.16 -3.96 -21.80
CA ARG A 98 18.20 -4.88 -22.46
C ARG A 98 18.85 -6.08 -23.15
N LYS A 99 20.11 -5.98 -23.60
CA LYS A 99 20.81 -7.07 -24.28
C LYS A 99 21.30 -8.17 -23.34
N ALA A 100 21.54 -7.84 -22.08
CA ALA A 100 22.02 -8.79 -21.07
C ALA A 100 20.88 -9.51 -20.35
N VAL A 101 19.63 -9.04 -20.50
CA VAL A 101 18.44 -9.61 -19.85
C VAL A 101 17.64 -10.39 -20.89
N TYR A 102 17.60 -11.71 -20.74
CA TYR A 102 16.86 -12.61 -21.62
C TYR A 102 15.65 -13.17 -20.89
N GLN A 103 14.44 -12.88 -21.40
CA GLN A 103 13.21 -13.38 -20.81
C GLN A 103 12.83 -14.70 -21.49
N GLN A 104 12.90 -15.81 -20.74
CA GLN A 104 12.50 -17.13 -21.24
C GLN A 104 10.97 -17.29 -21.21
N THR A 105 10.36 -16.88 -20.10
CA THR A 105 8.91 -16.91 -19.89
C THR A 105 8.46 -15.62 -19.20
N ARG A 106 7.16 -15.50 -18.91
CA ARG A 106 6.65 -14.37 -18.12
C ARG A 106 7.28 -14.29 -16.72
N PHE A 107 7.70 -15.42 -16.14
CA PHE A 107 8.22 -15.51 -14.78
C PHE A 107 9.72 -15.83 -14.72
N ASP A 108 10.30 -16.34 -15.80
CA ASP A 108 11.68 -16.81 -15.84
C ASP A 108 12.53 -15.95 -16.76
N MET A 109 13.68 -15.52 -16.26
CA MET A 109 14.63 -14.70 -17.01
C MET A 109 16.08 -14.95 -16.59
N ASP A 110 16.99 -14.78 -17.54
CA ASP A 110 18.43 -14.86 -17.34
C ASP A 110 19.06 -13.47 -17.44
N VAL A 111 20.05 -13.21 -16.60
CA VAL A 111 20.83 -11.97 -16.63
C VAL A 111 22.31 -12.31 -16.78
N GLN A 112 22.87 -12.04 -17.95
CA GLN A 112 24.26 -12.33 -18.27
C GLN A 112 25.22 -11.41 -17.51
N GLY A 113 26.34 -11.99 -17.03
CA GLY A 113 27.42 -11.27 -16.34
C GLY A 113 27.05 -10.74 -14.96
N ALA A 114 25.85 -11.04 -14.46
CA ALA A 114 25.39 -10.63 -13.15
C ALA A 114 25.81 -11.63 -12.06
N LYS A 115 25.89 -11.15 -10.81
CA LYS A 115 26.09 -11.99 -9.62
C LYS A 115 24.79 -12.07 -8.83
N GLU A 116 24.57 -13.21 -8.19
CA GLU A 116 23.37 -13.48 -7.40
C GLU A 116 23.15 -12.45 -6.28
N GLU A 117 24.19 -12.10 -5.54
CA GLU A 117 24.13 -11.11 -4.46
C GLU A 117 23.72 -9.72 -4.97
N ASP A 118 24.32 -9.28 -6.09
CA ASP A 118 24.05 -7.97 -6.68
C ASP A 118 22.61 -7.85 -7.17
N VAL A 119 22.11 -8.92 -7.81
CA VAL A 119 20.73 -9.00 -8.32
C VAL A 119 19.73 -9.10 -7.18
N SER A 120 20.01 -9.92 -6.17
CA SER A 120 19.11 -10.12 -5.03
C SER A 120 18.92 -8.85 -4.21
N ALA A 121 19.91 -7.95 -4.18
CA ALA A 121 19.86 -6.68 -3.46
C ALA A 121 19.16 -5.54 -4.23
N ILE A 122 18.76 -5.74 -5.50
CA ILE A 122 18.07 -4.74 -6.31
C ILE A 122 16.71 -4.43 -5.69
N VAL A 123 16.52 -3.18 -5.21
CA VAL A 123 15.21 -2.69 -4.77
C VAL A 123 14.30 -2.49 -5.98
N VAL A 124 13.14 -3.15 -5.98
CA VAL A 124 12.14 -3.10 -7.05
C VAL A 124 10.85 -2.40 -6.63
N ALA A 125 10.63 -2.22 -5.33
CA ALA A 125 9.56 -1.39 -4.83
C ALA A 125 9.99 -0.67 -3.57
N SER A 126 9.64 0.61 -3.47
CA SER A 126 9.79 1.39 -2.25
C SER A 126 8.49 1.30 -1.44
N GLY A 127 8.61 0.94 -0.16
CA GLY A 127 7.46 1.02 0.76
C GLY A 127 6.88 2.44 0.87
N GLU A 128 7.68 3.48 0.59
CA GLU A 128 7.19 4.86 0.58
C GLU A 128 6.26 5.16 -0.59
N ASP A 129 6.49 4.54 -1.76
CA ASP A 129 5.64 4.73 -2.93
C ASP A 129 4.26 4.12 -2.71
N ASP A 130 4.21 2.87 -2.19
CA ASP A 130 2.96 2.22 -1.81
C ASP A 130 2.21 3.04 -0.77
N ARG A 131 2.90 3.53 0.27
CA ARG A 131 2.30 4.39 1.29
C ARG A 131 1.73 5.68 0.68
N ARG A 132 2.47 6.32 -0.23
CA ARG A 132 2.03 7.56 -0.89
C ARG A 132 0.80 7.34 -1.75
N GLU A 133 0.75 6.24 -2.51
CA GLU A 133 -0.38 5.89 -3.37
C GLU A 133 -1.63 5.57 -2.55
N ILE A 134 -1.48 4.79 -1.47
CA ILE A 134 -2.55 4.47 -0.53
C ILE A 134 -3.09 5.73 0.16
N MET A 135 -2.21 6.62 0.62
CA MET A 135 -2.62 7.90 1.18
C MET A 135 -3.39 8.76 0.17
N GLY A 136 -2.92 8.80 -1.07
CA GLY A 136 -3.63 9.48 -2.15
C GLY A 136 -5.00 8.86 -2.44
N ALA A 137 -5.13 7.54 -2.33
CA ALA A 137 -6.40 6.83 -2.48
C ALA A 137 -7.39 7.21 -1.37
N ILE A 138 -6.94 7.20 -0.11
CA ILE A 138 -7.74 7.64 1.04
C ILE A 138 -8.27 9.06 0.82
N TRP A 139 -7.42 9.98 0.34
CA TRP A 139 -7.85 11.36 0.07
C TRP A 139 -8.90 11.48 -1.03
N ARG A 140 -8.91 10.58 -2.03
CA ARG A 140 -9.94 10.55 -3.07
C ARG A 140 -11.27 9.99 -2.56
N THR A 141 -11.26 9.18 -1.50
CA THR A 141 -12.48 8.68 -0.86
C THR A 141 -13.09 9.71 0.10
N MET A 142 -12.30 10.66 0.60
CA MET A 142 -12.81 11.67 1.53
C MET A 142 -13.85 12.61 0.87
N PRO A 143 -14.82 13.13 1.65
CA PRO A 143 -15.70 14.19 1.17
C PRO A 143 -14.89 15.39 0.67
N GLU A 144 -15.35 16.01 -0.42
CA GLU A 144 -14.65 17.15 -1.06
C GLU A 144 -14.48 18.37 -0.13
N GLY A 145 -15.38 18.53 0.85
CA GLY A 145 -15.37 19.65 1.81
C GLY A 145 -14.28 19.59 2.89
N ILE A 146 -13.56 18.47 3.01
CA ILE A 146 -12.55 18.26 4.06
C ILE A 146 -11.34 19.18 3.86
N LYS A 147 -11.03 19.95 4.90
CA LYS A 147 -9.89 20.89 4.91
C LYS A 147 -8.81 20.51 5.91
N ASN A 148 -9.20 19.99 7.06
CA ASN A 148 -8.29 19.71 8.17
C ASN A 148 -8.18 18.21 8.42
N ARG A 149 -6.94 17.73 8.54
CA ARG A 149 -6.65 16.31 8.71
C ARG A 149 -5.41 16.04 9.56
N LYS A 150 -5.45 14.93 10.30
CA LYS A 150 -4.34 14.39 11.07
C LYS A 150 -4.16 12.93 10.67
N THR A 151 -2.93 12.56 10.30
CA THR A 151 -2.58 11.19 9.95
C THR A 151 -1.77 10.56 11.08
N LEU A 152 -2.14 9.34 11.47
CA LEU A 152 -1.47 8.48 12.42
C LEU A 152 -0.95 7.25 11.66
N ILE A 153 0.34 6.92 11.79
CA ILE A 153 0.96 5.79 11.08
C ILE A 153 1.87 5.04 12.04
N SER A 154 1.56 3.77 12.28
CA SER A 154 2.43 2.86 13.03
C SER A 154 2.41 1.47 12.40
N GLY A 155 3.59 0.94 12.11
CA GLY A 155 3.73 -0.37 11.46
C GLY A 155 2.96 -0.46 10.13
N ASN A 156 1.93 -1.31 10.11
CA ASN A 156 1.05 -1.56 8.97
C ASN A 156 -0.30 -0.84 9.08
N VAL A 157 -0.53 -0.03 10.10
CA VAL A 157 -1.79 0.68 10.33
C VAL A 157 -1.65 2.15 9.93
N ILE A 158 -2.60 2.63 9.13
CA ILE A 158 -2.70 4.03 8.74
C ILE A 158 -4.10 4.51 9.12
N THR A 159 -4.18 5.60 9.89
CA THR A 159 -5.45 6.22 10.27
C THR A 159 -5.42 7.69 9.92
N VAL A 160 -6.44 8.17 9.22
CA VAL A 160 -6.61 9.60 8.92
C VAL A 160 -7.89 10.09 9.58
N VAL A 161 -7.74 11.07 10.47
CA VAL A 161 -8.82 11.83 11.08
C VAL A 161 -9.03 13.09 10.26
N ALA A 162 -10.24 13.34 9.81
CA ALA A 162 -10.58 14.41 8.90
C ALA A 162 -11.86 15.14 9.34
N THR A 163 -11.88 16.46 9.14
CA THR A 163 -13.04 17.32 9.38
C THR A 163 -13.04 18.50 8.40
N GLU A 164 -14.21 19.08 8.18
CA GLU A 164 -14.38 20.29 7.37
C GLU A 164 -13.87 21.55 8.08
N GLU A 165 -14.04 21.59 9.41
CA GLU A 165 -13.70 22.73 10.25
C GLU A 165 -12.39 22.49 11.01
N VAL A 166 -12.31 22.83 12.30
CA VAL A 166 -11.09 22.71 13.11
C VAL A 166 -10.99 21.29 13.68
N LEU A 167 -9.80 20.70 13.62
CA LEU A 167 -9.51 19.45 14.33
C LEU A 167 -9.49 19.68 15.84
N LEU A 168 -10.53 19.20 16.52
CA LEU A 168 -10.64 19.28 17.97
C LEU A 168 -9.85 18.15 18.65
N PRO A 169 -9.33 18.35 19.88
CA PRO A 169 -8.60 17.33 20.62
C PRO A 169 -9.36 16.00 20.77
N GLU A 170 -10.66 16.07 21.05
CA GLU A 170 -11.54 14.90 21.18
C GLU A 170 -11.68 14.10 19.88
N MET A 171 -11.60 14.76 18.71
CA MET A 171 -11.63 14.09 17.42
C MET A 171 -10.31 13.34 17.18
N ILE A 172 -9.18 13.92 17.60
CA ILE A 172 -7.87 13.27 17.53
C ILE A 172 -7.84 12.05 18.47
N GLU A 173 -8.35 12.21 19.70
CA GLU A 173 -8.46 11.11 20.66
C GLU A 173 -9.33 9.98 20.11
N ARG A 174 -10.46 10.31 19.48
CA ARG A 174 -11.30 9.31 18.80
C ARG A 174 -10.55 8.58 17.69
N GLY A 175 -9.76 9.32 16.91
CA GLY A 175 -8.86 8.76 15.91
C GLY A 175 -7.82 7.81 16.49
N MET A 176 -7.19 8.17 17.61
CA MET A 176 -6.23 7.31 18.31
C MET A 176 -6.89 6.04 18.85
N GLN A 177 -8.10 6.13 19.39
CA GLN A 177 -8.87 4.96 19.83
C GLN A 177 -9.11 3.99 18.67
N VAL A 178 -9.51 4.52 17.51
CA VAL A 178 -9.68 3.72 16.28
C VAL A 178 -8.34 3.14 15.83
N HIS A 179 -7.26 3.93 15.78
CA HIS A 179 -5.94 3.47 15.37
C HIS A 179 -5.47 2.27 16.21
N LYS A 180 -5.64 2.37 17.52
CA LYS A 180 -5.32 1.30 18.48
C LYS A 180 -6.21 0.07 18.30
N ALA A 181 -7.52 0.26 18.14
CA ALA A 181 -8.45 -0.84 17.89
C ALA A 181 -8.12 -1.61 16.61
N MET A 182 -7.49 -0.94 15.64
CA MET A 182 -7.01 -1.52 14.39
C MET A 182 -5.58 -2.08 14.48
N GLY A 183 -4.96 -2.08 15.67
CA GLY A 183 -3.65 -2.68 15.93
C GLY A 183 -2.46 -1.73 15.86
N GLY A 184 -2.69 -0.42 15.76
CA GLY A 184 -1.65 0.60 15.80
C GLY A 184 -1.07 0.85 17.20
N SER A 185 0.16 1.38 17.24
CA SER A 185 0.86 1.81 18.46
C SER A 185 0.30 3.13 19.02
N ASP A 186 0.53 3.38 20.31
CA ASP A 186 0.17 4.62 21.01
C ASP A 186 1.19 5.77 20.77
N ASP A 187 2.35 5.48 20.16
CA ASP A 187 3.48 6.43 20.00
C ASP A 187 3.38 7.34 18.74
N VAL A 188 2.17 7.74 18.31
CA VAL A 188 1.93 8.46 17.02
C VAL A 188 1.04 9.70 17.09
#